data_AF-A0A820DJG2-F1
#
_entry.id   AF-A0A820DJG2-F1
#
_cell.length_a   1.000
_cell.length_b   1.000
_cell.length_c   1.000
_cell.angle_alpha   90.00
_cell.angle_beta   90.00
_cell.angle_gamma   90.00
#
_symmetry.space_group_name_H-M   'P 1'
#
loop_
_entity.id
_entity.type
_entity.pdbx_description
1 polymer ?
#
loop_
_entity_poly.entity_id
_entity_poly.type
_entity_poly.pdbx_seq_one_letter_code
_entity_poly.pdbx_strand_id
1 'polypeptide(L)'
;MYQDHVCQASDPNGIETALFMYKIKKKAEQCHDSARLIIHEARLKLSSDAAITISQCTALRRVIQRIRQEENIPTEPKTFADSVFPPNLQNTITNQKFILSDNSDHHRRLLIFV
;
A
#
# COMPACT_ATOMS: atom_id res chain seq x y z
N MET A 1 -37.12 29.24 24.83
CA MET A 1 -37.07 29.37 23.37
C MET A 1 -36.01 28.41 22.85
N TYR A 2 -36.26 27.83 21.68
CA TYR A 2 -35.71 26.57 21.15
C TYR A 2 -34.19 26.38 21.26
N GLN A 3 -33.81 25.20 21.74
CA GLN A 3 -32.51 24.58 21.50
C GLN A 3 -32.48 24.12 20.05
N ASP A 4 -31.76 24.84 19.20
CA ASP A 4 -31.38 24.34 17.88
C ASP A 4 -30.21 23.36 18.05
N HIS A 5 -30.55 22.10 18.34
CA HIS A 5 -29.65 21.00 18.05
C HIS A 5 -29.53 20.89 16.53
N VAL A 6 -28.59 21.64 15.94
CA VAL A 6 -28.15 21.41 14.57
C VAL A 6 -27.51 20.04 14.54
N CYS A 7 -28.32 19.03 14.19
CA CYS A 7 -27.86 17.70 13.85
C CYS A 7 -26.95 17.87 12.64
N GLN A 8 -25.64 17.98 12.89
CA GLN A 8 -24.63 18.14 11.87
C GLN A 8 -24.62 16.84 11.05
N ALA A 9 -25.43 16.80 9.99
CA ALA A 9 -25.50 15.67 9.07
C ALA A 9 -24.08 15.44 8.54
N SER A 10 -23.51 14.28 8.87
CA SER A 10 -22.16 13.93 8.45
C SER A 10 -22.11 13.95 6.92
N ASP A 11 -21.27 14.82 6.36
CA ASP A 11 -21.03 14.87 4.92
C ASP A 11 -20.55 13.48 4.44
N PRO A 12 -21.38 12.74 3.67
CA PRO A 12 -21.05 11.37 3.26
C PRO A 12 -19.76 11.33 2.42
N ASN A 13 -19.53 12.38 1.62
CA ASN A 13 -18.33 12.52 0.81
C ASN A 13 -17.09 12.74 1.70
N GLY A 14 -17.23 13.53 2.76
CA GLY A 14 -16.20 13.73 3.78
C GLY A 14 -15.81 12.43 4.49
N ILE A 15 -16.79 11.59 4.83
CA ILE A 15 -16.53 10.27 5.43
C ILE A 15 -15.79 9.35 4.45
N GLU A 16 -16.26 9.26 3.20
CA GLU A 16 -15.61 8.42 2.19
C GLU A 16 -14.17 8.88 1.89
N THR A 17 -13.94 10.19 1.83
CA THR A 17 -12.61 10.78 1.64
C THR A 17 -11.69 10.45 2.80
N ALA A 18 -12.19 10.53 4.04
CA ALA A 18 -11.43 10.15 5.24
C ALA A 18 -11.07 8.66 5.23
N LEU A 19 -12.02 7.79 4.88
CA LEU A 19 -11.79 6.35 4.75
C LEU A 19 -10.78 6.02 3.64
N PHE A 20 -10.83 6.74 2.53
CA PHE A 20 -9.85 6.61 1.46
C PHE A 20 -8.45 6.98 1.93
N MET A 21 -8.29 8.13 2.59
CA MET A 21 -7.01 8.57 3.12
C MET A 21 -6.48 7.58 4.16
N TYR A 22 -7.33 7.08 5.05
CA TYR A 22 -6.96 6.04 6.01
C TYR A 22 -6.42 4.78 5.33
N LYS A 23 -7.10 4.28 4.28
CA LYS A 23 -6.67 3.10 3.52
C LYS A 23 -5.31 3.32 2.85
N ILE A 24 -5.09 4.50 2.27
CA ILE A 24 -3.79 4.85 1.66
C ILE A 24 -2.67 4.81 2.71
N LYS A 25 -2.88 5.48 3.86
CA LYS A 25 -1.88 5.54 4.93
C LYS A 25 -1.54 4.15 5.45
N LYS A 26 -2.57 3.40 5.86
CA LYS A 26 -2.43 2.03 6.36
C LYS A 26 -1.71 1.11 5.37
N LYS A 27 -2.04 1.20 4.08
CA LYS A 27 -1.39 0.36 3.07
C LYS A 27 0.07 0.79 2.82
N ALA A 28 0.36 2.08 2.86
CA ALA A 28 1.73 2.60 2.74
C ALA A 28 2.65 2.13 3.87
N GLU A 29 2.11 1.92 5.07
CA GLU A 29 2.81 1.37 6.26
C GLU A 29 3.02 -0.15 6.19
N GLN A 30 2.26 -0.86 5.36
CA GLN A 30 2.19 -2.33 5.42
C GLN A 30 2.79 -3.02 4.18
N CYS A 31 3.02 -2.30 3.08
CA CYS A 31 3.55 -2.92 1.86
C CYS A 31 4.50 -2.02 1.07
N HIS A 32 5.24 -2.65 0.17
CA HIS A 32 6.17 -2.03 -0.77
C HIS A 32 5.54 -1.69 -2.14
N ASP A 33 4.21 -1.84 -2.29
CA ASP A 33 3.52 -1.59 -3.56
C ASP A 33 3.81 -0.19 -4.11
N SER A 34 3.79 0.00 -5.43
CA SER A 34 3.97 1.34 -5.98
C SER A 34 2.87 2.29 -5.48
N ALA A 35 3.21 3.56 -5.25
CA ALA A 35 2.21 4.56 -4.84
C ALA A 35 1.03 4.65 -5.82
N ARG A 36 1.29 4.41 -7.12
CA ARG A 36 0.24 4.33 -8.15
C ARG A 36 -0.74 3.20 -7.86
N LEU A 37 -0.25 2.01 -7.50
CA LEU A 37 -1.08 0.85 -7.19
C LEU A 37 -1.91 1.07 -5.93
N ILE A 38 -1.28 1.56 -4.86
CA ILE A 38 -1.95 1.87 -3.59
C ILE A 38 -3.11 2.87 -3.79
N ILE A 39 -2.85 3.96 -4.51
CA ILE A 39 -3.88 4.96 -4.81
C ILE A 39 -4.99 4.35 -5.67
N HIS A 40 -4.63 3.59 -6.70
CA HIS A 40 -5.59 2.97 -7.62
C HIS A 40 -6.56 2.03 -6.89
N GLU A 41 -6.04 1.10 -6.09
CA GLU A 41 -6.89 0.15 -5.36
C GLU A 41 -7.75 0.81 -4.29
N ALA A 42 -7.23 1.84 -3.63
CA ALA A 42 -8.03 2.64 -2.70
C ALA A 42 -9.16 3.37 -3.45
N ARG A 43 -8.90 3.82 -4.68
CA ARG A 43 -9.86 4.54 -5.53
C ARG A 43 -10.96 3.66 -6.10
N LEU A 44 -10.70 2.37 -6.34
CA LEU A 44 -11.74 1.41 -6.79
C LEU A 44 -12.93 1.29 -5.82
N LYS A 45 -12.78 1.75 -4.58
CA LYS A 45 -13.78 1.66 -3.52
C LYS A 45 -14.50 2.98 -3.24
N LEU A 46 -14.23 4.03 -4.02
CA LEU A 46 -14.84 5.35 -3.88
C LEU A 46 -16.01 5.52 -4.85
N SER A 47 -17.03 6.25 -4.40
CA SER A 47 -18.08 6.75 -5.27
C SER A 47 -17.52 7.81 -6.26
N SER A 48 -18.24 8.06 -7.36
CA SER A 48 -17.88 9.09 -8.35
C SER A 48 -17.77 10.47 -7.74
N ASP A 49 -18.66 10.80 -6.80
CA ASP A 49 -18.81 12.14 -6.24
C ASP A 49 -17.71 12.41 -5.21
N ALA A 50 -17.43 11.42 -4.35
CA ALA A 50 -16.28 11.48 -3.47
C ALA A 50 -14.95 11.46 -4.23
N ALA A 51 -14.88 10.91 -5.45
CA ALA A 51 -13.66 10.93 -6.26
C ALA A 51 -13.28 12.32 -6.78
N ILE A 52 -14.23 13.25 -6.89
CA ILE A 52 -14.01 14.64 -7.34
C ILE A 52 -13.35 15.48 -6.25
N THR A 53 -13.65 15.20 -4.98
CA THR A 53 -13.16 15.96 -3.82
C THR A 53 -11.76 15.52 -3.36
N ILE A 54 -11.20 14.46 -3.95
CA ILE A 54 -9.90 13.90 -3.52
C ILE A 54 -8.74 14.79 -3.95
N SER A 55 -7.72 14.85 -3.09
CA SER A 55 -6.41 15.40 -3.40
C SER A 55 -5.81 14.81 -4.69
N GLN A 56 -5.08 15.64 -5.43
CA GLN A 56 -4.39 15.22 -6.64
C GLN A 56 -3.44 14.04 -6.38
N CYS A 57 -3.28 13.16 -7.38
CA CYS A 57 -2.39 11.99 -7.30
C CYS A 57 -0.97 12.35 -6.85
N THR A 58 -0.46 13.52 -7.23
CA THR A 58 0.86 14.03 -6.82
C THR A 58 0.96 14.27 -5.31
N ALA A 59 -0.07 14.85 -4.70
CA ALA A 59 -0.14 15.06 -3.26
C ALA A 59 -0.21 13.73 -2.51
N LEU A 60 -1.03 12.79 -2.98
CA LEU A 60 -1.14 11.44 -2.40
C LEU A 60 0.20 10.67 -2.47
N ARG A 61 0.93 10.78 -3.58
CA ARG A 61 2.28 10.19 -3.70
C ARG A 61 3.25 10.74 -2.65
N ARG A 62 3.23 12.05 -2.41
CA ARG A 62 4.06 12.67 -1.37
C ARG A 62 3.71 12.17 0.03
N VAL A 63 2.42 11.97 0.31
CA VAL A 63 1.96 11.37 1.57
C VAL A 63 2.51 9.95 1.74
N ILE A 64 2.40 9.10 0.71
CA ILE A 64 2.93 7.74 0.75
C ILE A 64 4.46 7.75 0.97
N GLN A 65 5.19 8.60 0.24
CA GLN A 65 6.64 8.69 0.38
C GLN A 65 7.07 9.14 1.78
N ARG A 66 6.37 10.11 2.36
CA ARG A 66 6.63 10.60 3.72
C ARG A 66 6.42 9.49 4.75
N ILE A 67 5.28 8.80 4.70
CA ILE A 67 4.96 7.71 5.63
C ILE A 67 6.01 6.61 5.58
N ARG A 68 6.43 6.22 4.37
CA ARG A 68 7.47 5.23 4.18
C ARG A 68 8.82 5.66 4.77
N GLN A 69 9.16 6.93 4.67
CA GLN A 69 10.38 7.46 5.27
C GLN A 69 10.30 7.44 6.81
N GLU A 70 9.15 7.81 7.37
CA GLU A 70 8.91 7.78 8.83
C GLU A 70 9.00 6.35 9.39
N GLU A 71 8.46 5.36 8.68
CA GLU A 71 8.46 3.94 9.07
C GLU A 71 9.69 3.14 8.58
N ASN A 72 10.67 3.81 7.97
CA ASN A 72 11.85 3.16 7.34
C ASN A 72 11.52 2.05 6.33
N ILE A 73 10.37 2.15 5.66
CA ILE A 73 9.93 1.20 4.63
C ILE A 73 10.58 1.58 3.31
N PRO A 74 11.50 0.76 2.76
CA PRO A 74 12.13 1.08 1.49
C PRO A 74 11.12 1.02 0.33
N THR A 75 11.33 1.90 -0.66
CA THR A 75 10.45 1.97 -1.86
C THR A 75 10.61 0.75 -2.77
N GLU A 76 11.79 0.15 -2.74
CA GLU A 76 12.11 -1.10 -3.40
C GLU A 76 12.65 -2.07 -2.35
N PRO A 77 12.33 -3.37 -2.44
CA PRO A 77 12.89 -4.36 -1.54
C PRO A 77 14.42 -4.34 -1.65
N LYS A 78 15.11 -4.08 -0.53
CA LYS A 78 16.58 -4.04 -0.48
C LYS A 78 17.15 -5.43 -0.31
N THR A 79 16.43 -6.26 0.44
CA THR A 79 16.78 -7.63 0.74
C THR A 79 15.70 -8.59 0.25
N PHE A 80 16.06 -9.87 0.13
CA PHE A 80 15.08 -10.91 -0.17
C PHE A 80 13.97 -11.01 0.88
N ALA A 81 14.28 -10.74 2.16
CA ALA A 81 13.30 -10.75 3.24
C ALA A 81 12.21 -9.69 3.05
N ASP A 82 12.50 -8.62 2.31
CA ASP A 82 11.54 -7.57 1.96
C ASP A 82 10.59 -7.99 0.81
N SER A 83 10.85 -9.14 0.17
CA SER A 83 10.10 -9.62 -1.00
C SER A 83 9.06 -10.67 -0.60
N VAL A 84 7.78 -10.35 -0.82
CA VAL A 84 6.66 -11.26 -0.52
C VAL A 84 6.28 -12.04 -1.78
N PHE A 85 6.60 -13.33 -1.81
CA PHE A 85 6.19 -14.23 -2.89
C PHE A 85 4.86 -14.92 -2.54
N PRO A 86 3.86 -14.94 -3.44
CA PRO A 86 2.64 -15.71 -3.25
C PRO A 86 2.93 -17.19 -2.94
N PRO A 87 2.20 -17.86 -2.04
CA PRO A 87 2.49 -19.25 -1.65
C PRO A 87 2.58 -20.22 -2.83
N ASN A 88 1.73 -20.02 -3.84
CA ASN A 88 1.71 -20.81 -5.07
C ASN A 88 2.94 -20.59 -5.98
N LEU A 89 3.72 -19.53 -5.73
CA LEU A 89 4.96 -19.22 -6.43
C LEU A 89 6.20 -19.47 -5.55
N GLN A 90 6.03 -20.04 -4.35
CA GLN A 90 7.14 -20.43 -3.47
C GLN A 90 7.64 -21.85 -3.76
N ASN A 91 6.91 -22.62 -4.56
CA ASN A 91 7.22 -24.02 -4.86
C ASN A 91 7.40 -24.25 -6.37
N THR A 92 8.24 -25.23 -6.72
CA THR A 92 8.40 -25.76 -8.07
C THR A 92 7.14 -26.47 -8.55
N ILE A 93 7.11 -26.84 -9.84
CA ILE A 93 6.05 -27.71 -10.40
C ILE A 93 5.96 -29.08 -9.71
N THR A 94 7.03 -29.52 -9.04
CA THR A 94 7.11 -30.76 -8.23
C THR A 94 6.79 -30.51 -6.75
N ASN A 95 6.30 -29.33 -6.39
CA ASN A 95 5.97 -28.91 -5.03
C ASN A 95 7.19 -28.85 -4.07
N GLN A 96 8.40 -28.68 -4.60
CA GLN A 96 9.60 -28.44 -3.80
C GLN A 96 9.77 -26.94 -3.55
N LYS A 97 10.13 -26.55 -2.34
CA LYS A 97 10.30 -25.13 -2.00
C LYS A 97 11.55 -24.56 -2.68
N PHE A 98 11.45 -23.38 -3.29
CA PHE A 98 12.64 -22.69 -3.81
C PHE A 98 13.57 -22.32 -2.65
N ILE A 99 14.87 -22.59 -2.78
CA ILE A 99 15.89 -22.05 -1.88
C ILE A 99 16.52 -20.83 -2.58
N LEU A 100 16.02 -19.65 -2.23
CA LEU A 100 16.65 -18.39 -2.63
C LEU A 100 17.67 -17.99 -1.57
N SER A 101 18.95 -17.98 -1.95
CA SER A 101 20.06 -17.57 -1.09
C SER A 101 20.66 -16.27 -1.64
N ASP A 102 20.61 -15.22 -0.83
CA ASP A 102 21.31 -13.97 -1.12
C ASP A 102 22.74 -14.09 -0.60
N ASN A 103 23.71 -14.29 -1.50
CA ASN A 103 25.10 -14.40 -1.11
C ASN A 103 25.70 -12.99 -1.11
N SER A 104 25.90 -12.42 0.07
CA SER A 104 26.28 -11.00 0.25
C SER A 104 27.66 -10.64 -0.30
N ASP A 105 28.50 -11.63 -0.63
CA ASP A 105 29.90 -11.40 -1.01
C ASP A 105 30.09 -11.02 -2.48
N HIS A 106 29.14 -11.39 -3.34
CA HIS A 106 29.22 -11.11 -4.77
C HIS A 106 27.86 -10.59 -5.21
N HIS A 107 27.79 -9.57 -6.06
CA HIS A 107 26.56 -8.97 -6.60
C HIS A 107 25.71 -9.94 -7.46
N ARG A 108 25.54 -11.19 -7.02
CA ARG A 108 24.90 -12.31 -7.69
C ARG A 108 23.90 -12.92 -6.72
N ARG A 109 22.62 -12.69 -7.00
CA ARG A 109 21.52 -13.43 -6.36
C ARG A 109 21.46 -14.82 -6.98
N LEU A 110 21.52 -15.88 -6.16
CA LEU A 110 21.46 -17.27 -6.61
C LEU A 110 20.09 -17.87 -6.24
N LEU A 111 19.42 -18.41 -7.25
CA LEU A 111 18.25 -19.27 -7.09
C LEU A 111 18.73 -20.72 -7.13
N ILE A 112 18.59 -21.45 -6.02
CA ILE A 112 18.92 -22.86 -5.94
C ILE A 112 17.62 -23.67 -5.99
N PHE A 113 17.60 -24.63 -6.92
CA PHE A 113 16.56 -25.65 -7.05
C PHE A 113 17.11 -26.94 -6.44
N VAL A 114 16.37 -27.57 -5.53
CA VAL A 114 16.72 -28.86 -4.89
C VAL A 114 15.72 -29.91 -5.31
#